data_AF-A0A2W6D427-F1
#
_entry.id   AF-A0A2W6D427-F1
#
_cell.length_a   1.000
_cell.length_b   1.000
_cell.length_c   1.000
_cell.angle_alpha   90.00
_cell.angle_beta   90.00
_cell.angle_gamma   90.00
#
_symmetry.space_group_name_H-M   'P 1'
#
loop_
_entity.id
_entity.type
_entity.pdbx_description
1 polymer ?
#
loop_
_entity_poly.entity_id
_entity_poly.type
_entity_poly.pdbx_seq_one_letter_code
_entity_poly.pdbx_strand_id
1 'polypeptide(L)' 'DELSELLGLTPMAARIVTDWATAAKGRALWLIGSHVAKVQTVRTSIDVALTNTNDAITAVPEAEQRDAVTDSGLAGAA' A
#
# COMPACT_ATOMS: atom_id res chain seq x y z
N ASP A 1 -1.40 -13.57 17.71
CA ASP A 1 -1.18 -13.76 19.16
C ASP A 1 0.27 -13.51 19.56
N GLU A 2 1.25 -14.19 18.94
CA GLU A 2 2.69 -13.97 19.19
C GLU A 2 3.15 -12.50 19.09
N LEU A 3 2.73 -11.77 18.05
CA LEU A 3 3.12 -10.36 17.86
C LEU A 3 2.53 -9.42 18.93
N SER A 4 1.34 -9.74 19.44
CA SER A 4 0.68 -8.94 20.48
C SER A 4 1.36 -9.11 21.83
N GLU A 5 1.75 -10.34 22.18
CA GLU A 5 2.55 -10.61 23.38
C GLU A 5 3.96 -10.01 23.27
N LEU A 6 4.63 -10.16 22.13
CA LEU A 6 5.97 -9.64 21.90
C LEU A 6 6.05 -8.10 22.04
N LEU A 7 4.98 -7.41 21.68
CA LEU A 7 4.89 -5.95 21.72
C LEU A 7 4.17 -5.41 22.98
N GLY A 8 3.73 -6.28 23.90
CA GLY A 8 2.95 -5.89 25.08
C GLY A 8 1.64 -5.18 24.73
N LEU A 9 1.08 -5.47 23.55
CA LEU A 9 -0.11 -4.81 23.05
C LEU A 9 -1.32 -5.30 23.84
N THR A 10 -2.01 -4.37 24.48
CA THR A 10 -3.33 -4.67 25.02
C THR A 10 -4.28 -5.12 23.90
N PRO A 11 -5.32 -5.91 24.19
CA PRO A 11 -6.28 -6.36 23.16
C PRO A 11 -6.89 -5.20 22.34
N MET A 12 -7.04 -4.03 22.97
CA MET A 12 -7.45 -2.80 22.29
C MET A 12 -6.42 -2.31 21.26
N ALA A 13 -5.14 -2.32 21.61
CA ALA A 13 -4.07 -1.87 20.72
C ALA A 13 -3.93 -2.79 19.51
N ALA A 14 -4.04 -4.12 19.71
CA ALA A 14 -4.07 -5.09 18.62
C ALA A 14 -5.22 -4.81 17.63
N ARG A 15 -6.43 -4.57 18.15
CA ARG A 15 -7.60 -4.24 17.31
C ARG A 15 -7.42 -2.94 16.53
N ILE A 16 -6.78 -1.93 17.12
CA ILE A 16 -6.49 -0.67 16.42
C ILE A 16 -5.49 -0.89 15.28
N VAL A 17 -4.47 -1.73 15.49
CA VAL A 17 -3.51 -2.08 14.44
C VAL A 17 -4.21 -2.85 13.32
N THR A 18 -5.02 -3.86 13.64
CA THR A 18 -5.68 -4.71 12.62
C THR A 18 -6.81 -4.01 11.88
N ASP A 19 -7.49 -3.05 12.50
CA ASP A 19 -8.66 -2.40 11.90
C ASP A 19 -8.29 -1.02 11.32
N TRP A 20 -7.78 -0.11 12.16
CA TRP A 20 -7.58 1.28 11.76
C TRP A 20 -6.31 1.47 10.94
N ALA A 21 -5.19 0.89 11.39
CA ALA A 21 -3.89 1.09 10.73
C ALA A 21 -3.86 0.40 9.35
N THR A 22 -4.44 -0.79 9.22
CA THR A 22 -4.53 -1.51 7.93
C THR A 22 -5.46 -0.83 6.92
N ALA A 23 -6.50 -0.14 7.36
CA ALA A 23 -7.51 0.39 6.45
C ALA A 23 -7.03 1.56 5.57
N ALA A 24 -5.80 2.07 5.73
CA ALA A 24 -5.16 2.98 4.76
C ALA A 24 -3.64 3.07 4.96
N LYS A 25 -2.89 3.22 3.85
CA LYS A 25 -1.45 3.50 3.86
C LYS A 25 -1.15 4.77 4.67
N GLY A 26 -0.12 4.73 5.50
CA GLY A 26 0.32 5.86 6.33
C GLY A 26 -0.42 6.00 7.67
N ARG A 27 -1.29 5.06 8.04
CA ARG A 27 -1.85 5.00 9.40
C ARG A 27 -1.10 4.02 10.27
N ALA A 28 -0.91 4.38 11.53
CA ALA A 28 -0.22 3.54 12.50
C ALA A 28 -0.72 3.78 13.92
N LEU A 29 -0.35 2.88 14.82
CA LEU A 29 -0.46 3.04 16.26
C LEU A 29 0.94 3.31 16.81
N TRP A 30 1.11 4.40 17.55
CA TRP A 30 2.34 4.69 18.28
C TRP A 30 2.16 4.37 19.75
N LEU A 31 3.13 3.65 20.31
CA LEU A 31 3.26 3.42 21.74
C LEU A 31 4.42 4.28 22.25
N ILE A 32 4.12 5.27 23.08
CA ILE A 32 5.10 6.22 23.63
C ILE A 32 5.09 6.07 25.15
N GLY A 33 5.97 5.22 25.67
CA GLY A 33 5.89 4.80 27.06
C GLY A 33 4.54 4.13 27.34
N SER A 34 3.75 4.72 28.23
CA SER A 34 2.37 4.28 28.53
C SER A 34 1.29 4.92 27.65
N HIS A 35 1.64 5.83 26.75
CA HIS A 35 0.70 6.54 25.90
C HIS A 35 0.48 5.81 24.58
N VAL A 36 -0.78 5.82 24.12
CA VAL A 36 -1.18 5.20 22.85
C VAL A 36 -1.82 6.26 21.97
N ALA A 37 -1.24 6.48 20.79
CA ALA A 37 -1.73 7.46 19.83
C ALA A 37 -1.97 6.83 18.46
N LYS A 38 -3.16 7.08 17.89
CA LYS A 38 -3.41 6.84 16.47
C LYS A 38 -2.73 7.95 15.68
N VAL A 39 -1.92 7.59 14.70
CA VAL A 39 -1.25 8.55 13.83
C VAL A 39 -1.64 8.32 12.39
N GLN A 40 -1.59 9.39 11.61
CA GLN A 40 -1.73 9.37 10.16
C GLN A 40 -0.68 10.30 9.55
N THR A 41 0.07 9.77 8.58
CA THR A 41 0.99 10.57 7.79
C THR A 41 0.20 11.52 6.91
N VAL A 42 0.42 12.82 7.12
CA VAL A 42 -0.04 13.88 6.21
C VAL A 42 1.12 14.23 5.29
N ARG A 43 0.85 14.27 3.99
CA ARG A 43 1.85 14.55 2.96
C ARG A 43 1.53 15.87 2.30
N THR A 44 2.55 16.70 2.13
CA THR A 44 2.45 17.90 1.29
C THR A 44 2.51 17.52 -0.19
N SER A 45 2.23 18.46 -1.09
CA SER A 45 2.21 18.19 -2.54
C SER A 45 3.50 17.60 -3.08
N ILE A 46 4.66 18.04 -2.56
CA ILE A 46 5.97 17.49 -2.97
C ILE A 46 6.18 16.06 -2.46
N ASP A 47 5.76 15.76 -1.23
CA ASP A 47 5.94 14.42 -0.64
C ASP A 47 5.16 13.35 -1.40
N VAL A 48 3.97 13.69 -1.90
CA VAL A 48 3.14 12.77 -2.69
C VAL A 48 3.88 12.29 -3.94
N ALA A 49 4.55 13.21 -4.65
CA ALA A 49 5.31 12.88 -5.85
C ALA A 49 6.51 11.94 -5.57
N LEU A 50 7.01 11.92 -4.33
CA LEU A 50 8.21 11.19 -3.95
C LEU A 50 7.95 9.92 -3.13
N THR A 51 6.72 9.65 -2.67
CA THR A 51 6.45 8.54 -1.74
C THR A 51 6.31 7.19 -2.44
N ASN A 52 5.59 7.15 -3.56
CA ASN A 52 5.14 5.89 -4.19
C ASN A 52 5.90 5.61 -5.49
N THR A 53 7.21 5.79 -5.48
CA THR A 53 8.05 5.67 -6.70
C THR A 53 8.01 4.27 -7.31
N ASN A 54 7.82 3.24 -6.49
CA ASN A 54 7.72 1.86 -6.98
C ASN A 54 6.48 1.61 -7.84
N ASP A 55 5.35 2.27 -7.52
CA ASP A 55 4.13 2.15 -8.32
C ASP A 55 4.39 2.67 -9.75
N ALA A 56 5.21 3.71 -9.91
CA ALA A 56 5.62 4.26 -11.21
C ALA A 56 6.56 3.35 -12.00
N ILE A 57 7.32 2.47 -11.33
CA ILE A 57 8.18 1.46 -11.99
C ILE A 57 7.33 0.29 -12.48
N THR A 58 6.31 -0.11 -11.71
CA THR A 58 5.42 -1.23 -12.07
C THR A 58 4.30 -0.86 -13.03
N ALA A 59 4.01 0.44 -13.21
CA ALA A 59 3.10 0.90 -14.25
C ALA A 59 3.70 0.54 -15.61
N VAL A 60 3.11 -0.46 -16.28
CA VAL A 60 3.53 -0.88 -17.63
C VAL A 60 3.54 0.37 -18.53
N PRO A 61 4.66 0.69 -19.20
CA PRO A 61 4.67 1.79 -20.14
C PRO A 61 3.66 1.51 -21.26
N GLU A 62 2.81 2.47 -21.58
CA GLU A 62 1.78 2.40 -22.63
C GLU A 62 2.32 2.02 -24.03
N ALA A 63 3.64 1.93 -24.20
CA ALA A 63 4.33 1.50 -25.40
C ALA A 63 4.17 -0.01 -25.70
N GLU A 64 4.05 -0.87 -24.69
CA GLU A 64 3.92 -2.33 -24.91
C GLU A 64 2.48 -2.77 -25.23
N GLN A 65 1.49 -1.90 -24.95
CA GLN A 65 0.06 -2.18 -25.18
C GLN A 65 -0.33 -2.05 -26.67
N ARG A 66 0.48 -1.37 -27.50
CA ARG A 66 0.17 -1.14 -28.93
C ARG A 66 0.54 -2.31 -29.84
N ASP A 67 1.48 -3.17 -29.44
CA ASP A 67 1.91 -4.30 -30.27
C ASP A 67 1.03 -5.54 -30.12
N ALA A 68 0.26 -5.66 -29.02
CA ALA A 68 -0.56 -6.83 -28.73
C ALA A 68 -1.87 -6.93 -29.54
N VAL A 69 -2.25 -5.91 -30.31
CA VAL A 69 -3.55 -5.87 -31.03
C VAL A 69 -3.46 -6.32 -32.50
N THR A 70 -2.27 -6.55 -33.06
CA THR A 70 -2.10 -6.71 -34.52
C THR A 70 -2.00 -8.17 -35.00
N ASP A 71 -1.84 -9.18 -34.13
CA ASP A 71 -1.57 -10.57 -34.58
C ASP A 71 -2.76 -11.55 -34.48
N SER A 72 -4.01 -11.06 -34.44
CA SER A 72 -5.21 -11.92 -34.39
C SER A 72 -5.98 -11.97 -35.73
N GLY A 73 -5.33 -11.69 -36.87
CA GLY A 73 -6.02 -11.29 -38.10
C GLY A 73 -5.85 -12.11 -39.38
N LEU A 74 -5.06 -13.20 -39.46
CA LEU A 74 -4.72 -13.79 -40.79
C LEU A 74 -4.72 -15.32 -40.96
N ALA A 75 -5.24 -16.11 -40.02
CA ALA A 75 -5.38 -17.56 -40.23
C ALA A 75 -6.81 -17.94 -40.67
N GLY A 76 -7.14 -17.76 -41.95
CA GLY A 76 -8.44 -18.20 -42.47
C GLY A 76 -8.76 -17.84 -43.92
N ALA A 77 -7.88 -18.15 -44.88
CA ALA A 77 -8.25 -18.26 -46.30
C ALA A 77 -7.15 -18.96 -47.11
N ALA A 78 -7.31 -20.27 -47.36
CA ALA A 78 -6.86 -20.98 -48.57
C ALA A 78 -7.38 -22.43 -48.51
#